data_AF-A0A646KFP2-F1
#
_entry.id   AF-A0A646KFP2-F1
#
_cell.length_a   1.000
_cell.length_b   1.000
_cell.length_c   1.000
_cell.angle_alpha   90.00
_cell.angle_beta   90.00
_cell.angle_gamma   90.00
#
_symmetry.space_group_name_H-M   'P 1'
#
loop_
_entity.id
_entity.type
_entity.pdbx_description
1 polymer ?
#
loop_
_entity_poly.entity_id
_entity_poly.type
_entity_poly.pdbx_seq_one_letter_code
_entity_poly.pdbx_strand_id
1 'polypeptide(L)'
;MPSAKVKGDEQGLDFPRAWVEFPDPADEEQVFRCDLTWLTSRWNCIFGSGCQGISAGRADDGCCTLGAHFSDDDDEKRVAGHVARLTPELWQFHEVGSESGWIEEDDDGERQTRRWKGSCIFQNRPGFAGGAGCSLHILALREGREPLETKPDVCWQLPVRRTFEWIERPDDTKVLQVSIGEYDRRGWGPGGHDLHWWCTSARSAHGAGDPVYVSYGPELKEMMGKKAYDVLVGLCEARLAAQLPL
;
A
#
# COMPACT_ATOMS: atom_id res chain seq x y z
N MET A 1 7.64 -22.68 18.39
CA MET A 1 8.99 -22.06 18.46
C MET A 1 8.85 -20.61 18.00
N PRO A 2 9.39 -19.61 18.72
CA PRO A 2 9.33 -18.24 18.24
C PRO A 2 10.13 -18.18 16.93
N SER A 3 9.43 -17.89 15.84
CA SER A 3 10.04 -17.74 14.52
C SER A 3 11.02 -16.57 14.56
N ALA A 4 12.26 -16.82 14.17
CA ALA A 4 13.29 -15.80 14.14
C ALA A 4 12.87 -14.70 13.14
N LYS A 5 12.76 -13.45 13.62
CA LYS A 5 12.79 -12.26 12.73
C LYS A 5 13.95 -12.45 11.76
N VAL A 6 13.76 -12.17 10.47
CA VAL A 6 14.84 -12.30 9.48
C VAL A 6 15.84 -11.17 9.70
N LYS A 7 16.76 -11.42 10.63
CA LYS A 7 17.79 -10.48 11.06
C LYS A 7 18.71 -10.19 9.87
N GLY A 8 18.61 -8.99 9.30
CA GLY A 8 19.61 -8.43 8.37
C GLY A 8 19.09 -7.95 7.02
N ASP A 9 17.88 -8.34 6.61
CA ASP A 9 17.32 -7.87 5.33
C ASP A 9 16.75 -6.45 5.42
N GLU A 10 16.16 -6.10 6.57
CA GLU A 10 15.56 -4.78 6.79
C GLU A 10 16.57 -3.71 7.23
N GLN A 11 16.41 -2.51 6.68
CA GLN A 11 17.07 -1.30 7.12
C GLN A 11 16.38 -0.75 8.39
N GLY A 12 17.16 -0.21 9.34
CA GLY A 12 16.60 0.46 10.51
C GLY A 12 15.79 1.70 10.13
N LEU A 13 14.90 2.18 11.00
CA LEU A 13 13.89 3.20 10.65
C LEU A 13 14.37 4.67 10.76
N ASP A 14 15.55 4.91 11.33
CA ASP A 14 16.06 6.26 11.68
C ASP A 14 17.17 6.76 10.74
N PHE A 15 17.18 6.30 9.49
CA PHE A 15 18.12 6.81 8.49
C PHE A 15 17.67 8.18 7.96
N PRO A 16 18.60 9.04 7.51
CA PRO A 16 18.27 10.33 6.92
C PRO A 16 17.36 10.19 5.69
N ARG A 17 16.36 11.06 5.60
CA ARG A 17 15.45 11.17 4.45
C ARG A 17 15.53 12.56 3.83
N ALA A 18 15.52 12.61 2.50
CA ALA A 18 15.28 13.82 1.73
C ALA A 18 13.77 14.00 1.50
N TRP A 19 13.25 15.16 1.92
CA TRP A 19 11.86 15.56 1.69
C TRP A 19 11.80 16.80 0.80
N VAL A 20 10.73 16.94 0.05
CA VAL A 20 10.40 18.16 -0.69
C VAL A 20 9.03 18.66 -0.26
N GLU A 21 8.86 19.98 -0.26
CA GLU A 21 7.57 20.63 -0.04
C GLU A 21 7.22 21.50 -1.24
N PHE A 22 5.96 21.48 -1.68
CA PHE A 22 5.46 22.36 -2.73
C PHE A 22 3.94 22.61 -2.58
N PRO A 23 3.42 23.77 -3.03
CA PRO A 23 1.98 24.05 -3.02
C PRO A 23 1.20 23.09 -3.93
N ASP A 24 -0.01 22.71 -3.55
CA ASP A 24 -0.90 21.98 -4.45
C ASP A 24 -1.36 22.90 -5.60
N PRO A 25 -1.10 22.56 -6.88
CA PRO A 25 -1.59 23.34 -8.02
C PRO A 25 -3.13 23.34 -8.19
N ALA A 26 -3.86 22.54 -7.40
CA ALA A 26 -5.32 22.46 -7.42
C ALA A 26 -5.98 23.07 -6.17
N ASP A 27 -5.21 23.37 -5.10
CA ASP A 27 -5.74 23.86 -3.83
C ASP A 27 -4.72 24.77 -3.12
N GLU A 28 -5.05 26.06 -3.00
CA GLU A 28 -4.16 27.07 -2.41
C GLU A 28 -4.03 26.93 -0.88
N GLU A 29 -4.94 26.22 -0.22
CA GLU A 29 -4.90 25.93 1.22
C GLU A 29 -4.10 24.66 1.53
N GLN A 30 -3.60 23.95 0.50
CA GLN A 30 -2.90 22.69 0.63
C GLN A 30 -1.43 22.78 0.20
N VAL A 31 -0.56 22.09 0.95
CA VAL A 31 0.82 21.82 0.55
C VAL A 31 1.13 20.34 0.58
N PHE A 32 1.92 19.87 -0.38
CA PHE A 32 2.45 18.52 -0.36
C PHE A 32 3.82 18.48 0.30
N ARG A 33 4.04 17.47 1.14
CA ARG A 33 5.35 17.10 1.68
C ARG A 33 5.69 15.66 1.26
N CYS A 34 6.61 15.49 0.31
CA CYS A 34 6.87 14.19 -0.32
C CYS A 34 8.26 13.63 0.03
N ASP A 35 8.32 12.35 0.38
CA ASP A 35 9.58 11.65 0.70
C ASP A 35 10.30 11.25 -0.57
N LEU A 36 11.27 12.05 -0.99
CA LEU A 36 12.08 11.77 -2.17
C LEU A 36 13.07 10.62 -1.95
N THR A 37 13.29 10.15 -0.73
CA THR A 37 14.11 8.95 -0.49
C THR A 37 13.34 7.70 -0.87
N TRP A 38 12.06 7.67 -0.46
CA TRP A 38 11.13 6.60 -0.78
C TRP A 38 10.72 6.62 -2.25
N LEU A 39 10.26 7.77 -2.75
CA LEU A 39 9.65 7.87 -4.08
C LEU A 39 10.65 7.66 -5.22
N THR A 40 11.94 7.94 -5.00
CA THR A 40 13.00 7.62 -5.95
C THR A 40 13.71 6.31 -5.65
N SER A 41 13.25 5.53 -4.66
CA SER A 41 13.77 4.19 -4.41
C SER A 41 13.35 3.22 -5.51
N ARG A 42 14.06 2.09 -5.62
CA ARG A 42 13.77 1.00 -6.56
C ARG A 42 12.98 -0.12 -5.90
N TRP A 43 12.11 0.23 -4.96
CA TRP A 43 11.21 -0.73 -4.35
C TRP A 43 10.19 -1.26 -5.36
N ASN A 44 9.88 -2.55 -5.29
CA ASN A 44 8.69 -3.13 -5.92
C ASN A 44 8.12 -4.25 -5.05
N CYS A 45 6.82 -4.51 -5.16
CA CYS A 45 6.20 -5.65 -4.49
C CYS A 45 6.75 -6.97 -5.03
N ILE A 46 7.35 -7.78 -4.15
CA ILE A 46 7.92 -9.10 -4.49
C ILE A 46 7.02 -10.27 -4.06
N PHE A 47 5.70 -10.04 -3.94
CA PHE A 47 4.74 -11.11 -3.67
C PHE A 47 4.89 -12.25 -4.70
N GLY A 48 4.94 -13.50 -4.23
CA GLY A 48 5.22 -14.67 -5.07
C GLY A 48 6.65 -14.79 -5.59
N SER A 49 7.52 -13.80 -5.32
CA SER A 49 8.90 -13.71 -5.83
C SER A 49 9.91 -13.39 -4.72
N GLY A 50 9.72 -13.97 -3.52
CA GLY A 50 10.62 -13.78 -2.37
C GLY A 50 10.03 -12.99 -1.21
N CYS A 51 8.77 -12.57 -1.27
CA CYS A 51 8.06 -12.03 -0.12
C CYS A 51 8.05 -13.02 1.05
N GLN A 52 8.38 -12.54 2.24
CA GLN A 52 8.47 -13.39 3.45
C GLN A 52 7.21 -13.33 4.31
N GLY A 53 6.26 -12.45 3.95
CA GLY A 53 4.99 -12.25 4.66
C GLY A 53 5.16 -11.52 6.00
N ILE A 54 4.09 -10.85 6.43
CA ILE A 54 4.09 -10.14 7.72
C ILE A 54 3.94 -11.07 8.93
N SER A 55 3.56 -12.33 8.70
CA SER A 55 3.45 -13.35 9.73
C SER A 55 4.37 -14.53 9.43
N ALA A 56 5.06 -14.98 10.48
CA ALA A 56 6.01 -16.07 10.38
C ALA A 56 5.40 -17.34 9.79
N GLY A 57 6.09 -17.93 8.80
CA GLY A 57 5.63 -19.15 8.13
C GLY A 57 4.43 -18.94 7.19
N ARG A 58 4.04 -17.69 6.92
CA ARG A 58 2.94 -17.33 6.02
C ARG A 58 3.41 -16.43 4.87
N ALA A 59 4.55 -16.78 4.29
CA ALA A 59 5.15 -16.04 3.17
C ALA A 59 4.17 -15.89 1.98
N ASP A 60 3.42 -16.96 1.70
CA ASP A 60 2.43 -17.00 0.63
C ASP A 60 1.24 -16.06 0.83
N ASP A 61 1.01 -15.54 2.05
CA ASP A 61 -0.07 -14.60 2.34
C ASP A 61 0.36 -13.13 2.23
N GLY A 62 1.66 -12.85 2.20
CA GLY A 62 2.19 -11.49 2.08
C GLY A 62 1.68 -10.56 3.19
N CYS A 63 1.17 -9.39 2.80
CA CYS A 63 0.55 -8.43 3.71
C CYS A 63 -0.94 -8.70 3.99
N CYS A 64 -1.57 -9.68 3.31
CA CYS A 64 -3.02 -9.93 3.42
C CYS A 64 -3.43 -10.63 4.73
N THR A 65 -2.48 -11.07 5.56
CA THR A 65 -2.74 -11.88 6.77
C THR A 65 -3.71 -11.23 7.76
N LEU A 66 -3.71 -9.91 7.83
CA LEU A 66 -4.50 -9.14 8.79
C LEU A 66 -5.91 -8.79 8.30
N GLY A 67 -6.26 -9.07 7.04
CA GLY A 67 -7.44 -8.44 6.44
C GLY A 67 -7.12 -7.01 5.98
N ALA A 68 -8.16 -6.21 5.80
CA ALA A 68 -8.05 -4.84 5.31
C ALA A 68 -9.24 -4.03 5.84
N HIS A 69 -8.95 -3.06 6.71
CA HIS A 69 -9.94 -2.11 7.17
C HIS A 69 -10.44 -1.25 6.02
N PHE A 70 -11.73 -0.95 6.03
CA PHE A 70 -12.29 0.06 5.13
C PHE A 70 -12.01 1.44 5.72
N SER A 71 -11.68 2.41 4.87
CA SER A 71 -11.47 3.78 5.33
C SER A 71 -12.77 4.46 5.77
N ASP A 72 -13.88 4.09 5.12
CA ASP A 72 -15.24 4.55 5.40
C ASP A 72 -16.27 3.61 4.73
N ASP A 73 -17.56 3.93 4.91
CA ASP A 73 -18.68 3.22 4.29
C ASP A 73 -18.65 3.23 2.76
N ASP A 74 -18.03 4.23 2.14
CA ASP A 74 -17.99 4.37 0.68
C ASP A 74 -16.89 3.51 0.07
N ASP A 75 -15.74 3.33 0.75
CA ASP A 75 -14.74 2.30 0.43
C ASP A 75 -15.38 0.90 0.45
N GLU A 76 -16.10 0.57 1.52
CA GLU A 76 -16.78 -0.73 1.63
C GLU A 76 -17.79 -0.93 0.49
N LYS A 77 -18.66 0.05 0.22
CA LYS A 77 -19.65 -0.03 -0.87
C LYS A 77 -18.99 -0.19 -2.24
N ARG A 78 -17.90 0.54 -2.50
CA ARG A 78 -17.12 0.42 -3.74
C ARG A 78 -16.57 -0.99 -3.88
N VAL A 79 -15.89 -1.49 -2.86
CA VAL A 79 -15.35 -2.86 -2.83
C VAL A 79 -16.45 -3.89 -3.03
N ALA A 80 -17.60 -3.74 -2.38
CA ALA A 80 -18.75 -4.64 -2.53
C ALA A 80 -19.22 -4.76 -3.99
N GLY A 81 -19.24 -3.64 -4.73
CA GLY A 81 -19.55 -3.62 -6.16
C GLY A 81 -18.57 -4.44 -7.01
N HIS A 82 -17.30 -4.48 -6.63
CA HIS A 82 -16.29 -5.31 -7.29
C HIS A 82 -16.38 -6.78 -6.84
N VAL A 83 -16.63 -7.04 -5.56
CA VAL A 83 -16.83 -8.40 -5.02
C VAL A 83 -18.00 -9.11 -5.70
N ALA A 84 -19.09 -8.40 -5.99
CA ALA A 84 -20.25 -8.95 -6.69
C ALA A 84 -19.94 -9.48 -8.11
N ARG A 85 -18.78 -9.13 -8.67
CA ARG A 85 -18.31 -9.60 -10.00
C ARG A 85 -17.27 -10.71 -9.91
N LEU A 86 -16.81 -11.07 -8.71
CA LEU A 86 -15.95 -12.23 -8.52
C LEU A 86 -16.75 -13.50 -8.80
N THR A 87 -16.09 -14.49 -9.39
CA THR A 87 -16.67 -15.80 -9.69
C THR A 87 -15.86 -16.90 -9.01
N PRO A 88 -16.36 -18.15 -8.93
CA PRO A 88 -15.59 -19.28 -8.41
C PRO A 88 -14.27 -19.54 -9.16
N GLU A 89 -14.13 -19.08 -10.41
CA GLU A 89 -12.89 -19.18 -11.18
C GLU A 89 -11.85 -18.11 -10.78
N LEU A 90 -12.30 -16.99 -10.21
CA LEU A 90 -11.44 -15.87 -9.81
C LEU A 90 -11.14 -15.85 -8.31
N TRP A 91 -12.04 -16.39 -7.50
CA TRP A 91 -11.96 -16.31 -6.05
C TRP A 91 -12.13 -17.69 -5.43
N GLN A 92 -11.05 -18.21 -4.85
CA GLN A 92 -10.96 -19.56 -4.27
C GLN A 92 -12.02 -19.81 -3.19
N PHE A 93 -12.37 -18.78 -2.42
CA PHE A 93 -13.33 -18.87 -1.31
C PHE A 93 -14.66 -18.20 -1.65
N HIS A 94 -15.01 -18.13 -2.94
CA HIS A 94 -16.24 -17.51 -3.43
C HIS A 94 -17.49 -18.02 -2.70
N GLU A 95 -17.72 -19.34 -2.69
CA GLU A 95 -18.87 -19.95 -2.01
C GLU A 95 -18.96 -19.51 -0.54
N VAL A 96 -17.86 -19.62 0.21
CA VAL A 96 -17.79 -19.24 1.62
C VAL A 96 -18.12 -17.75 1.81
N GLY A 97 -17.51 -16.87 1.01
CA GLY A 97 -17.70 -15.43 1.13
C GLY A 97 -19.07 -14.96 0.65
N SER A 98 -19.71 -15.67 -0.28
CA SER A 98 -21.08 -15.41 -0.73
C SER A 98 -22.13 -15.89 0.27
N GLU A 99 -21.94 -17.04 0.91
CA GLU A 99 -22.92 -17.61 1.84
C GLU A 99 -22.83 -17.02 3.25
N SER A 100 -21.62 -16.78 3.72
CA SER A 100 -21.35 -16.39 5.12
C SER A 100 -20.74 -14.99 5.25
N GLY A 101 -20.67 -14.24 4.16
CA GLY A 101 -20.12 -12.88 4.12
C GLY A 101 -18.59 -12.82 4.05
N TRP A 102 -18.09 -11.71 3.53
CA TRP A 102 -16.66 -11.43 3.32
C TRP A 102 -16.13 -10.28 4.19
N ILE A 103 -16.93 -9.80 5.13
CA ILE A 103 -16.63 -8.72 6.07
C ILE A 103 -16.68 -9.28 7.50
N GLU A 104 -15.82 -8.78 8.37
CA GLU A 104 -15.89 -8.96 9.82
C GLU A 104 -15.66 -7.63 10.55
N GLU A 105 -16.09 -7.58 11.81
CA GLU A 105 -15.70 -6.50 12.74
C GLU A 105 -14.48 -6.99 13.53
N ASP A 106 -13.54 -6.10 13.77
CA ASP A 106 -12.40 -6.37 14.65
C ASP A 106 -12.77 -6.22 16.14
N ASP A 107 -11.78 -6.33 17.03
CA ASP A 107 -11.99 -6.24 18.47
C ASP A 107 -12.47 -4.84 18.93
N ASP A 108 -12.24 -3.81 18.10
CA ASP A 108 -12.66 -2.42 18.34
C ASP A 108 -14.00 -2.08 17.65
N GLY A 109 -14.59 -3.04 16.92
CA GLY A 109 -15.84 -2.88 16.17
C GLY A 109 -15.66 -2.26 14.78
N GLU A 110 -14.42 -2.11 14.32
CA GLU A 110 -14.09 -1.55 13.01
C GLU A 110 -14.27 -2.60 11.91
N ARG A 111 -14.87 -2.19 10.79
CA ARG A 111 -15.19 -3.10 9.69
C ARG A 111 -13.98 -3.35 8.80
N GLN A 112 -13.74 -4.61 8.48
CA GLN A 112 -12.64 -5.04 7.60
C GLN A 112 -13.01 -6.25 6.75
N THR A 113 -12.23 -6.51 5.71
CA THR A 113 -12.35 -7.77 4.98
C THR A 113 -12.09 -8.95 5.92
N ARG A 114 -12.97 -9.94 5.91
CA ARG A 114 -12.92 -11.12 6.78
C ARG A 114 -11.63 -11.90 6.65
N ARG A 115 -11.05 -12.30 7.77
CA ARG A 115 -9.95 -13.26 7.81
C ARG A 115 -10.50 -14.68 7.73
N TRP A 116 -10.04 -15.42 6.73
CA TRP A 116 -10.42 -16.81 6.52
C TRP A 116 -9.19 -17.70 6.38
N LYS A 117 -9.11 -18.74 7.22
CA LYS A 117 -7.96 -19.67 7.28
C LYS A 117 -6.62 -18.93 7.41
N GLY A 118 -6.62 -17.89 8.25
CA GLY A 118 -5.45 -17.12 8.67
C GLY A 118 -4.96 -16.03 7.70
N SER A 119 -5.72 -15.67 6.65
CA SER A 119 -5.45 -14.50 5.80
C SER A 119 -6.76 -13.91 5.29
N CYS A 120 -6.75 -12.72 4.71
CA CYS A 120 -7.90 -12.11 4.02
C CYS A 120 -8.60 -13.15 3.12
N ILE A 121 -9.94 -13.18 3.18
CA ILE A 121 -10.78 -14.10 2.40
C ILE A 121 -10.59 -13.95 0.88
N PHE A 122 -10.14 -12.79 0.41
CA PHE A 122 -9.84 -12.55 -1.00
C PHE A 122 -8.45 -13.04 -1.44
N GLN A 123 -7.59 -13.49 -0.53
CA GLN A 123 -6.31 -14.07 -0.93
C GLN A 123 -6.57 -15.50 -1.45
N ASN A 124 -6.28 -15.72 -2.73
CA ASN A 124 -6.16 -17.04 -3.33
C ASN A 124 -4.80 -17.64 -2.99
N ARG A 125 -4.82 -18.87 -2.48
CA ARG A 125 -3.63 -19.60 -2.07
C ARG A 125 -2.84 -20.14 -3.29
N PRO A 126 -1.54 -20.42 -3.14
CA PRO A 126 -0.76 -21.09 -4.18
C PRO A 126 -1.43 -22.36 -4.70
N GLY A 127 -1.41 -22.55 -6.03
CA GLY A 127 -2.02 -23.69 -6.70
C GLY A 127 -3.50 -23.52 -7.09
N PHE A 128 -4.16 -22.43 -6.71
CA PHE A 128 -5.50 -22.13 -7.21
C PHE A 128 -5.47 -21.78 -8.71
N ALA A 129 -6.36 -22.39 -9.50
CA ALA A 129 -6.37 -22.26 -10.97
C ALA A 129 -6.61 -20.81 -11.45
N GLY A 130 -7.32 -19.99 -10.66
CA GLY A 130 -7.54 -18.57 -10.94
C GLY A 130 -6.31 -17.68 -10.73
N GLY A 131 -5.22 -18.21 -10.17
CA GLY A 131 -4.01 -17.47 -9.80
C GLY A 131 -3.93 -17.22 -8.29
N ALA A 132 -2.71 -17.23 -7.76
CA ALA A 132 -2.43 -16.89 -6.36
C ALA A 132 -2.39 -15.37 -6.14
N GLY A 133 -2.74 -14.91 -4.94
CA GLY A 133 -2.81 -13.49 -4.58
C GLY A 133 -4.24 -12.98 -4.45
N CYS A 134 -4.41 -11.66 -4.41
CA CYS A 134 -5.71 -11.04 -4.15
C CYS A 134 -6.67 -11.21 -5.36
N SER A 135 -7.84 -11.81 -5.14
CA SER A 135 -8.85 -12.00 -6.18
C SER A 135 -9.38 -10.69 -6.76
N LEU A 136 -9.44 -9.60 -5.98
CA LEU A 136 -9.79 -8.25 -6.46
C LEU A 136 -8.70 -7.70 -7.41
N HIS A 137 -7.43 -7.91 -7.09
CA HIS A 137 -6.33 -7.56 -7.99
C HIS A 137 -6.42 -8.35 -9.30
N ILE A 138 -6.68 -9.65 -9.23
CA ILE A 138 -6.85 -10.50 -10.42
C ILE A 138 -8.05 -10.03 -11.25
N LEU A 139 -9.17 -9.66 -10.60
CA LEU A 139 -10.35 -9.09 -11.26
C LEU A 139 -9.99 -7.80 -12.02
N ALA A 140 -9.29 -6.86 -11.39
CA ALA A 140 -8.86 -5.62 -12.04
C ALA A 140 -8.05 -5.90 -13.32
N LEU A 141 -7.04 -6.76 -13.23
CA LEU A 141 -6.22 -7.13 -14.39
C LEU A 141 -7.03 -7.80 -15.50
N ARG A 142 -7.98 -8.68 -15.16
CA ARG A 142 -8.87 -9.31 -16.16
C ARG A 142 -9.77 -8.32 -16.86
N GLU A 143 -10.11 -7.23 -16.20
CA GLU A 143 -10.95 -6.16 -16.75
C GLU A 143 -10.15 -5.03 -17.41
N GLY A 144 -8.81 -5.12 -17.43
CA GLY A 144 -7.95 -4.06 -17.96
C GLY A 144 -8.00 -2.77 -17.14
N ARG A 145 -8.19 -2.90 -15.82
CA ARG A 145 -8.28 -1.80 -14.85
C ARG A 145 -7.08 -1.77 -13.94
N GLU A 146 -6.86 -0.64 -13.28
CA GLU A 146 -5.85 -0.53 -12.25
C GLU A 146 -6.32 -1.27 -10.98
N PRO A 147 -5.45 -2.04 -10.30
CA PRO A 147 -5.82 -2.74 -9.07
C PRO A 147 -6.38 -1.84 -7.98
N LEU A 148 -5.93 -0.59 -7.91
CA LEU A 148 -6.43 0.41 -6.95
C LEU A 148 -7.95 0.61 -7.04
N GLU A 149 -8.52 0.48 -8.24
CA GLU A 149 -9.95 0.73 -8.44
C GLU A 149 -10.81 -0.31 -7.73
N THR A 150 -10.30 -1.55 -7.59
CA THR A 150 -11.08 -2.69 -7.08
C THR A 150 -10.78 -3.07 -5.64
N LYS A 151 -9.64 -2.64 -5.10
CA LYS A 151 -9.15 -3.03 -3.78
C LYS A 151 -9.65 -2.06 -2.70
N PRO A 152 -9.72 -2.48 -1.43
CA PRO A 152 -9.92 -1.56 -0.30
C PRO A 152 -8.81 -0.51 -0.24
N ASP A 153 -9.13 0.66 0.34
CA ASP A 153 -8.24 1.81 0.34
C ASP A 153 -6.86 1.53 0.94
N VAL A 154 -6.85 0.90 2.12
CA VAL A 154 -5.60 0.53 2.80
C VAL A 154 -4.75 -0.45 1.99
N CYS A 155 -5.38 -1.30 1.17
CA CYS A 155 -4.70 -2.35 0.43
C CYS A 155 -4.02 -1.85 -0.85
N TRP A 156 -4.56 -0.83 -1.52
CA TRP A 156 -3.93 -0.26 -2.70
C TRP A 156 -2.98 0.88 -2.36
N GLN A 157 -3.24 1.62 -1.28
CA GLN A 157 -2.32 2.67 -0.81
C GLN A 157 -0.97 2.06 -0.40
N LEU A 158 -0.97 0.92 0.30
CA LEU A 158 0.28 0.22 0.62
C LEU A 158 1.14 -0.04 -0.62
N PRO A 159 2.46 0.22 -0.57
CA PRO A 159 3.24 0.66 0.58
C PRO A 159 3.41 2.19 0.72
N VAL A 160 2.64 3.00 0.01
CA VAL A 160 2.67 4.45 0.14
C VAL A 160 1.77 4.87 1.30
N ARG A 161 2.28 5.74 2.17
CA ARG A 161 1.54 6.32 3.27
C ARG A 161 1.18 7.75 2.93
N ARG A 162 -0.12 8.06 3.03
CA ARG A 162 -0.67 9.41 2.96
C ARG A 162 -1.14 9.85 4.34
N THR A 163 -0.72 11.03 4.78
CA THR A 163 -1.20 11.62 6.05
C THR A 163 -1.56 13.09 5.86
N PHE A 164 -2.39 13.59 6.76
CA PHE A 164 -2.94 14.94 6.73
C PHE A 164 -2.65 15.62 8.06
N GLU A 165 -2.11 16.84 8.03
CA GLU A 165 -1.82 17.63 9.23
C GLU A 165 -2.12 19.11 8.95
N TRP A 166 -2.89 19.75 9.82
CA TRP A 166 -3.08 21.20 9.76
C TRP A 166 -1.89 21.89 10.44
N ILE A 167 -1.20 22.76 9.69
CA ILE A 167 -0.05 23.52 10.18
C ILE A 167 -0.45 24.99 10.26
N GLU A 168 -0.26 25.57 11.45
CA GLU A 168 -0.30 27.00 11.67
C GLU A 168 1.09 27.59 11.42
N ARG A 169 1.18 28.55 10.49
CA ARG A 169 2.43 29.17 10.07
C ARG A 169 2.70 30.44 10.89
N PRO A 170 3.96 30.92 10.95
CA PRO A 170 4.31 32.13 11.69
C PRO A 170 3.64 33.43 11.21
N ASP A 171 3.00 33.41 10.04
CA ASP A 171 2.23 34.53 9.47
C ASP A 171 0.71 34.39 9.71
N ASP A 172 0.32 33.58 10.70
CA ASP A 172 -1.05 33.29 11.11
C ASP A 172 -1.90 32.57 10.05
N THR A 173 -1.31 32.15 8.93
CA THR A 173 -2.00 31.32 7.93
C THR A 173 -2.07 29.86 8.38
N LYS A 174 -3.12 29.16 7.94
CA LYS A 174 -3.29 27.71 8.15
C LYS A 174 -3.27 27.01 6.82
N VAL A 175 -2.52 25.93 6.74
CA VAL A 175 -2.48 25.07 5.56
C VAL A 175 -2.65 23.61 5.94
N LEU A 176 -3.28 22.86 5.06
CA LEU A 176 -3.30 21.41 5.13
C LEU A 176 -2.03 20.86 4.50
N GLN A 177 -1.15 20.27 5.30
CA GLN A 177 0.00 19.52 4.80
C GLN A 177 -0.42 18.08 4.53
N VAL A 178 -0.37 17.69 3.26
CA VAL A 178 -0.54 16.29 2.83
C VAL A 178 0.85 15.68 2.65
N SER A 179 1.19 14.70 3.48
CA SER A 179 2.47 13.99 3.35
C SER A 179 2.31 12.71 2.56
N ILE A 180 3.20 12.47 1.60
CA ILE A 180 3.29 11.23 0.82
C ILE A 180 4.67 10.61 1.08
N GLY A 181 4.71 9.40 1.62
CA GLY A 181 5.98 8.74 1.93
C GLY A 181 5.88 7.23 2.07
N GLU A 182 6.93 6.63 2.62
CA GLU A 182 6.97 5.20 2.89
C GLU A 182 5.98 4.82 4.01
N TYR A 183 5.19 3.78 3.78
CA TYR A 183 4.46 3.09 4.84
C TYR A 183 5.42 2.15 5.57
N ASP A 184 6.25 2.71 6.45
CA ASP A 184 7.17 1.94 7.27
C ASP A 184 6.46 1.20 8.42
N ARG A 185 7.22 0.50 9.27
CA ARG A 185 6.65 -0.23 10.41
C ARG A 185 5.86 0.66 11.36
N ARG A 186 6.15 1.96 11.50
CA ARG A 186 5.39 2.86 12.39
C ARG A 186 4.02 3.20 11.81
N GLY A 187 3.86 3.08 10.49
CA GLY A 187 2.57 3.23 9.83
C GLY A 187 1.51 2.25 10.35
N TRP A 188 1.94 1.07 10.80
CA TRP A 188 1.09 0.02 11.38
C TRP A 188 0.77 0.24 12.87
N GLY A 189 1.13 1.40 13.43
CA GLY A 189 1.05 1.65 14.87
C GLY A 189 2.02 0.76 15.68
N PRO A 190 1.78 0.56 16.99
CA PRO A 190 2.66 -0.23 17.84
C PRO A 190 2.91 -1.67 17.34
N GLY A 191 1.89 -2.30 16.75
CA GLY A 191 1.95 -3.67 16.23
C GLY A 191 2.89 -3.84 15.02
N GLY A 192 3.26 -2.77 14.35
CA GLY A 192 4.21 -2.82 13.22
C GLY A 192 5.60 -3.32 13.58
N HIS A 193 6.01 -3.19 14.84
CA HIS A 193 7.29 -3.71 15.33
C HIS A 193 7.28 -5.25 15.49
N ASP A 194 6.10 -5.86 15.48
CA ASP A 194 5.90 -7.29 15.64
C ASP A 194 5.75 -8.03 14.29
N LEU A 195 5.62 -7.30 13.18
CA LEU A 195 5.61 -7.92 11.85
C LEU A 195 6.87 -8.75 11.64
N HIS A 196 6.71 -9.97 11.14
CA HIS A 196 7.80 -10.91 10.89
C HIS A 196 8.85 -10.33 9.93
N TRP A 197 8.37 -9.70 8.86
CA TRP A 197 9.13 -9.04 7.81
C TRP A 197 8.28 -7.94 7.18
N TRP A 198 8.91 -6.84 6.77
CA TRP A 198 8.21 -5.74 6.10
C TRP A 198 8.94 -5.30 4.83
N CYS A 199 8.24 -5.33 3.69
CA CYS A 199 8.87 -5.22 2.38
C CYS A 199 9.46 -3.85 2.08
N THR A 200 8.96 -2.78 2.68
CA THR A 200 9.39 -1.41 2.35
C THR A 200 10.77 -1.13 2.91
N SER A 201 11.08 -1.67 4.10
CA SER A 201 12.39 -1.58 4.75
C SER A 201 13.36 -2.67 4.29
N ALA A 202 12.88 -3.72 3.62
CA ALA A 202 13.68 -4.89 3.23
C ALA A 202 14.49 -4.65 1.95
N ARG A 203 15.82 -4.75 2.03
CA ARG A 203 16.74 -4.55 0.90
C ARG A 203 16.43 -5.49 -0.28
N SER A 204 15.98 -6.71 0.01
CA SER A 204 15.55 -7.69 -1.00
C SER A 204 14.43 -7.21 -1.93
N ALA A 205 13.60 -6.24 -1.51
CA ALA A 205 12.55 -5.66 -2.33
C ALA A 205 12.99 -4.43 -3.15
N HIS A 206 14.24 -3.96 -3.00
CA HIS A 206 14.77 -2.75 -3.64
C HIS A 206 15.69 -3.09 -4.82
N GLY A 207 15.13 -3.70 -5.86
CA GLY A 207 15.86 -4.11 -7.08
C GLY A 207 15.14 -3.79 -8.40
N ALA A 208 14.08 -2.97 -8.36
CA ALA A 208 13.23 -2.70 -9.52
C ALA A 208 13.92 -1.84 -10.60
N GLY A 209 13.48 -2.05 -11.85
CA GLY A 209 13.95 -1.28 -13.02
C GLY A 209 13.46 0.18 -13.02
N ASP A 210 12.27 0.43 -12.49
CA ASP A 210 11.69 1.76 -12.36
C ASP A 210 11.62 2.17 -10.88
N PRO A 211 11.76 3.48 -10.58
CA PRO A 211 11.56 4.00 -9.24
C PRO A 211 10.07 4.05 -8.88
N VAL A 212 9.78 4.10 -7.57
CA VAL A 212 8.40 4.08 -7.04
C VAL A 212 7.50 5.15 -7.66
N TYR A 213 7.98 6.38 -7.86
CA TYR A 213 7.15 7.45 -8.44
C TYR A 213 6.65 7.14 -9.86
N VAL A 214 7.34 6.25 -10.58
CA VAL A 214 6.95 5.77 -11.92
C VAL A 214 6.05 4.55 -11.78
N SER A 215 6.51 3.51 -11.06
CA SER A 215 5.81 2.23 -10.97
C SER A 215 4.49 2.30 -10.21
N TYR A 216 4.35 3.24 -9.28
CA TYR A 216 3.12 3.53 -8.50
C TYR A 216 2.40 4.79 -9.00
N GLY A 217 2.64 5.18 -10.26
CA GLY A 217 2.06 6.37 -10.86
C GLY A 217 0.52 6.46 -10.78
N PRO A 218 -0.24 5.39 -11.05
CA PRO A 218 -1.70 5.39 -10.88
C PRO A 218 -2.14 5.71 -9.44
N GLU A 219 -1.57 5.02 -8.45
CA GLU A 219 -1.88 5.22 -7.02
C GLU A 219 -1.50 6.62 -6.55
N LEU A 220 -0.36 7.15 -7.00
CA LEU A 220 0.05 8.51 -6.67
C LEU A 220 -0.90 9.55 -7.28
N LYS A 221 -1.32 9.39 -8.54
CA LYS A 221 -2.33 10.27 -9.15
C LYS A 221 -3.66 10.22 -8.43
N GLU A 222 -4.10 9.05 -7.96
CA GLU A 222 -5.31 8.91 -7.15
C GLU A 222 -5.16 9.64 -5.81
N MET A 223 -4.00 9.51 -5.16
CA MET A 223 -3.76 10.11 -3.84
C MET A 223 -3.61 11.63 -3.84
N MET A 224 -3.03 12.21 -4.91
CA MET A 224 -2.62 13.62 -4.92
C MET A 224 -3.16 14.42 -6.11
N GLY A 225 -3.85 13.77 -7.04
CA GLY A 225 -4.31 14.39 -8.28
C GLY A 225 -3.20 14.53 -9.33
N LYS A 226 -3.61 14.57 -10.61
CA LYS A 226 -2.67 14.60 -11.74
C LYS A 226 -1.72 15.79 -11.70
N LYS A 227 -2.21 17.00 -11.39
CA LYS A 227 -1.39 18.22 -11.43
C LYS A 227 -0.24 18.17 -10.42
N ALA A 228 -0.53 17.74 -9.19
CA ALA A 228 0.50 17.60 -8.17
C ALA A 228 1.44 16.42 -8.46
N TYR A 229 0.93 15.33 -9.04
CA TYR A 229 1.78 14.23 -9.52
C TYR A 229 2.77 14.69 -10.61
N ASP A 230 2.33 15.50 -11.57
CA ASP A 230 3.21 16.03 -12.62
C ASP A 230 4.34 16.90 -12.02
N VAL A 231 4.06 17.68 -10.97
CA VAL A 231 5.08 18.43 -10.21
C VAL A 231 6.05 17.48 -9.48
N LEU A 232 5.51 16.47 -8.80
CA LEU A 232 6.31 15.47 -8.09
C LEU A 232 7.27 14.73 -9.03
N VAL A 233 6.82 14.36 -10.23
CA VAL A 233 7.65 13.71 -11.26
C VAL A 233 8.87 14.56 -11.58
N GLY A 234 8.70 15.85 -11.87
CA GLY A 234 9.83 16.74 -12.18
C GLY A 234 10.83 16.85 -11.02
N LEU A 235 10.36 16.87 -9.77
CA LEU A 235 11.21 16.90 -8.58
C LEU A 235 11.99 15.58 -8.38
N CYS A 236 11.35 14.44 -8.65
CA CYS A 236 11.99 13.13 -8.59
C CYS A 236 13.05 12.97 -9.69
N GLU A 237 12.75 13.38 -10.92
CA GLU A 237 13.67 13.36 -12.05
C GLU A 237 14.89 14.25 -11.81
N ALA A 238 14.67 15.48 -11.32
CA ALA A 238 15.76 16.39 -10.96
C ALA A 238 16.68 15.79 -9.89
N ARG A 239 16.12 15.13 -8.87
CA ARG A 239 16.89 14.43 -7.84
C ARG A 239 17.74 13.30 -8.41
N LEU A 240 17.14 12.45 -9.25
CA LEU A 240 17.86 11.33 -9.85
C LEU A 240 18.97 11.80 -10.79
N ALA A 241 18.72 12.84 -11.59
CA ALA A 241 19.72 13.45 -12.45
C ALA A 241 20.91 14.00 -11.66
N ALA A 242 20.66 14.62 -10.50
CA ALA A 242 21.72 15.16 -9.63
C ALA A 242 22.62 14.09 -8.97
N GLN A 243 22.22 12.82 -9.00
CA GLN A 243 23.00 11.70 -8.46
C GLN A 243 23.86 10.99 -9.50
N LEU A 244 23.68 11.30 -10.79
CA LEU A 244 24.52 10.74 -11.83
C LEU A 244 25.93 11.36 -11.75
N PRO A 245 27.00 10.55 -11.84
CA PRO A 245 28.35 11.10 -11.93
C PRO A 245 28.47 11.97 -13.17
N LEU A 246 29.06 13.16 -12.99
CA LEU A 246 29.38 14.12 -14.05
C LEU A 246 30.34 13.54 -15.09
#